data_AF-A0A8T7J6T8-F1
#
_entry.id   AF-A0A8T7J6T8-F1
#
_cell.length_a   1.000
_cell.length_b   1.000
_cell.length_c   1.000
_cell.angle_alpha   90.00
_cell.angle_beta   90.00
_cell.angle_gamma   90.00
#
_symmetry.space_group_name_H-M   'P 1'
#
loop_
_entity.id
_entity.type
_entity.pdbx_description
1 polymer ?
#
loop_
_entity_poly.entity_id
_entity_poly.type
_entity_poly.pdbx_seq_one_letter_code
_entity_poly.pdbx_strand_id
1 'polypeptide(L)'
;MQSILEQWLAGVRGIGQGLQTDYGNGLVVGLFAGIAIGVLFYWLRQTSLKSLYHNQARLDIANLKTGFERDRYHLEQTVSDLRRRLADSEHDARTQSVVNVELGQQNARLEESLKQIPQLQSELEKTRGKLSHAEQSQLDLTQRASEAQARIDSMAEAQSKLTAEFQLLADKIFKEQQRQFGDSHRAEIGRLLDPLKNQLQQFKTVVDSNRENELRERTLLKRELEQLKSLNQQLSDDAQSLAQALRGSNKLQGNWGELVLERVLESSGLVLGREYEREVALKSPDGETFRPDVLIHLPDQRFVIVDAKVSLRAYENAIHAESDAAREAQLSLHIQSLRQHVSSLSAKNYEQLDAVKSLDFVLLFIPIEGAFHAAMQHSPELYADAFKRNVVLVSPTTLLVTLRTIHNIWRYQSQNDNAQEIAVRAGRLIDQFSGFVEELDHVERHIDRAKEATDKARRKLSTGRGNLVAQAKTIQTLGAPTKKPLPDHEEEMLDNLVDLSHLRTGD
;
A
#
# COMPACT_ATOMS: atom_id res chain seq x y z
N MET A 1 76.26 51.98 -105.40
CA MET A 1 76.83 51.10 -106.46
C MET A 1 76.86 51.77 -107.84
N GLN A 2 75.90 52.64 -108.21
CA GLN A 2 75.97 53.42 -109.47
C GLN A 2 77.05 54.53 -109.50
N SER A 3 77.35 55.22 -108.38
CA SER A 3 78.37 56.29 -108.37
C SER A 3 79.83 55.81 -108.37
N ILE A 4 80.07 54.51 -108.08
CA ILE A 4 81.41 53.90 -108.05
C ILE A 4 81.79 53.36 -109.45
N LEU A 5 80.81 53.11 -110.32
CA LEU A 5 81.01 52.65 -111.70
C LEU A 5 81.32 53.81 -112.67
N GLU A 6 80.76 55.01 -112.45
CA GLU A 6 81.07 56.19 -113.29
C GLU A 6 82.45 56.79 -113.02
N GLN A 7 82.93 56.75 -111.77
CA GLN A 7 84.30 57.19 -111.42
C GLN A 7 85.40 56.27 -111.95
N TRP A 8 85.08 55.02 -112.32
CA TRP A 8 86.04 54.06 -112.86
C TRP A 8 86.17 54.15 -114.39
N LEU A 9 85.09 54.50 -115.10
CA LEU A 9 85.08 54.63 -116.57
C LEU A 9 85.74 55.95 -117.08
N ALA A 10 85.81 56.98 -116.25
CA ALA A 10 86.48 58.24 -116.57
C ALA A 10 88.03 58.15 -116.51
N GLY A 11 88.58 57.24 -115.70
CA GLY A 11 90.03 57.05 -115.55
C GLY A 11 90.71 56.29 -116.68
N VAL A 12 89.95 55.59 -117.53
CA VAL A 12 90.49 54.67 -118.56
C VAL A 12 90.62 55.34 -119.95
N ARG A 13 90.10 56.56 -120.16
CA ARG A 13 90.18 57.29 -121.46
C ARG A 13 91.35 58.29 -121.58
N GLY A 14 92.23 58.39 -120.59
CA GLY A 14 93.20 59.49 -120.48
C GLY A 14 94.66 59.24 -120.85
N ILE A 15 95.08 58.02 -121.23
CA ILE A 15 96.51 57.75 -121.50
C ILE A 15 96.68 57.01 -122.82
N GLY A 16 96.76 57.82 -123.89
CA GLY A 16 97.39 57.46 -125.14
C GLY A 16 98.23 58.63 -125.59
N GLN A 17 99.56 58.45 -125.62
CA GLN A 17 100.46 58.79 -126.74
C GLN A 17 101.92 58.83 -126.26
N GLY A 18 102.77 58.08 -126.98
CA GLY A 18 104.22 58.32 -126.99
C GLY A 18 105.10 57.19 -126.45
N LEU A 19 105.13 56.03 -127.11
CA LEU A 19 106.33 55.42 -127.71
C LEU A 19 106.08 53.95 -128.06
N GLN A 20 106.43 53.61 -129.30
CA GLN A 20 106.24 52.34 -130.00
C GLN A 20 107.12 51.19 -129.47
N THR A 21 106.60 49.98 -129.71
CA THR A 21 107.22 48.63 -129.78
C THR A 21 107.68 47.99 -128.46
N ASP A 22 107.33 46.75 -128.09
CA ASP A 22 106.46 45.72 -128.70
C ASP A 22 106.15 44.63 -127.64
N TYR A 23 104.94 44.05 -127.69
CA TYR A 23 104.42 42.84 -127.00
C TYR A 23 104.68 42.62 -125.48
N GLY A 24 103.70 42.97 -124.62
CA GLY A 24 103.77 42.61 -123.18
C GLY A 24 102.54 42.79 -122.25
N ASN A 25 101.34 43.16 -122.71
CA ASN A 25 100.26 43.66 -121.81
C ASN A 25 98.98 42.79 -121.68
N GLY A 26 98.94 41.55 -122.18
CA GLY A 26 97.76 40.66 -122.02
C GLY A 26 97.70 39.89 -120.68
N LEU A 27 98.85 39.66 -120.03
CA LEU A 27 98.94 38.80 -118.83
C LEU A 27 98.50 39.48 -117.53
N VAL A 28 98.71 40.79 -117.41
CA VAL A 28 98.45 41.52 -116.16
C VAL A 28 96.96 41.73 -115.93
N VAL A 29 96.18 42.04 -116.98
CA VAL A 29 94.72 42.27 -116.87
C VAL A 29 93.97 40.98 -116.52
N GLY A 30 94.39 39.82 -117.06
CA GLY A 30 93.80 38.52 -116.72
C GLY A 30 94.02 38.11 -115.25
N LEU A 31 95.17 38.48 -114.68
CA LEU A 31 95.54 38.16 -113.30
C LEU A 31 94.67 38.92 -112.27
N PHE A 32 94.42 40.20 -112.51
CA PHE A 32 93.57 41.01 -111.63
C PHE A 32 92.09 40.61 -111.68
N ALA A 33 91.57 40.27 -112.87
CA ALA A 33 90.20 39.76 -113.00
C ALA A 33 90.02 38.42 -112.27
N GLY A 34 91.01 37.52 -112.36
CA GLY A 34 91.02 36.25 -111.62
C GLY A 34 91.03 36.44 -110.10
N ILE A 35 91.82 37.38 -109.58
CA ILE A 35 91.86 37.70 -108.14
C ILE A 35 90.52 38.30 -107.67
N ALA A 36 89.93 39.23 -108.42
CA ALA A 36 88.65 39.83 -108.06
C ALA A 36 87.51 38.81 -108.01
N ILE A 37 87.45 37.89 -108.98
CA ILE A 37 86.50 36.78 -109.00
C ILE A 37 86.77 35.83 -107.82
N GLY A 38 88.03 35.53 -107.52
CA GLY A 38 88.42 34.71 -106.38
C GLY A 38 88.01 35.31 -105.03
N VAL A 39 88.19 36.61 -104.84
CA VAL A 39 87.79 37.34 -103.62
C VAL A 39 86.27 37.41 -103.51
N LEU A 40 85.56 37.68 -104.62
CA LEU A 40 84.10 37.71 -104.64
C LEU A 40 83.50 36.32 -104.34
N PHE A 41 84.07 35.26 -104.91
CA PHE A 41 83.69 33.87 -104.64
C PHE A 41 84.00 33.47 -103.20
N TYR A 42 85.16 33.85 -102.66
CA TYR A 42 85.51 33.64 -101.26
C TYR A 42 84.55 34.37 -100.32
N TRP A 43 84.20 35.62 -100.62
CA TRP A 43 83.27 36.43 -99.83
C TRP A 43 81.83 35.90 -99.88
N LEU A 44 81.33 35.51 -101.07
CA LEU A 44 80.03 34.84 -101.25
C LEU A 44 79.99 33.47 -100.53
N ARG A 45 81.08 32.70 -100.58
CA ARG A 45 81.21 31.44 -99.85
C ARG A 45 81.24 31.65 -98.33
N GLN A 46 81.91 32.69 -97.85
CA GLN A 46 82.02 32.97 -96.41
C GLN A 46 80.72 33.51 -95.81
N THR A 47 79.99 34.35 -96.56
CA THR A 47 78.67 34.86 -96.15
C THR A 47 77.59 33.78 -96.21
N SER A 48 77.57 32.95 -97.25
CA SER A 48 76.68 31.78 -97.33
C SER A 48 76.95 30.79 -96.20
N LEU A 49 78.21 30.45 -95.92
CA LEU A 49 78.56 29.59 -94.78
C LEU A 49 78.13 30.18 -93.43
N LYS A 50 78.42 31.47 -93.15
CA LYS A 50 77.98 32.11 -91.90
C LYS A 50 76.45 32.14 -91.76
N SER A 51 75.72 32.37 -92.85
CA SER A 51 74.25 32.35 -92.85
C SER A 51 73.69 30.95 -92.59
N LEU A 52 74.34 29.90 -93.10
CA LEU A 52 73.97 28.52 -92.84
C LEU A 52 74.22 28.15 -91.36
N TYR A 53 75.36 28.52 -90.78
CA TYR A 53 75.63 28.30 -89.35
C TYR A 53 74.65 29.07 -88.44
N HIS A 54 74.31 30.32 -88.78
CA HIS A 54 73.34 31.10 -88.00
C HIS A 54 71.92 30.54 -88.13
N ASN A 55 71.53 30.08 -89.31
CA ASN A 55 70.22 29.47 -89.52
C ASN A 55 70.11 28.12 -88.80
N GLN A 56 71.17 27.30 -88.82
CA GLN A 56 71.25 26.06 -88.04
C GLN A 56 71.13 26.35 -86.54
N ALA A 57 71.92 27.29 -86.01
CA ALA A 57 71.86 27.66 -84.59
C ALA A 57 70.49 28.25 -84.19
N ARG A 58 69.84 29.02 -85.07
CA ARG A 58 68.48 29.53 -84.83
C ARG A 58 67.43 28.41 -84.80
N LEU A 59 67.56 27.44 -85.70
CA LEU A 59 66.69 26.26 -85.71
C LEU A 59 66.90 25.41 -84.46
N ASP A 60 68.15 25.21 -84.03
CA ASP A 60 68.45 24.45 -82.81
C ASP A 60 67.90 25.15 -81.56
N ILE A 61 68.07 26.47 -81.44
CA ILE A 61 67.50 27.26 -80.34
C ILE A 61 65.96 27.25 -80.38
N ALA A 62 65.34 27.34 -81.55
CA ALA A 62 63.89 27.27 -81.70
C ALA A 62 63.36 25.86 -81.34
N ASN A 63 64.04 24.80 -81.76
CA ASN A 63 63.71 23.42 -81.41
C ASN A 63 63.89 23.17 -79.90
N LEU A 64 64.97 23.66 -79.30
CA LEU A 64 65.18 23.61 -77.85
C LEU A 64 64.10 24.36 -77.09
N LYS A 65 63.73 25.57 -77.54
CA LYS A 65 62.68 26.38 -76.91
C LYS A 65 61.31 25.70 -76.99
N THR A 66 60.95 25.18 -78.16
CA THR A 66 59.68 24.43 -78.32
C THR A 66 59.68 23.12 -77.54
N GLY A 67 60.83 22.44 -77.42
CA GLY A 67 61.00 21.29 -76.53
C GLY A 67 60.74 21.67 -75.07
N PHE A 68 61.36 22.74 -74.59
CA PHE A 68 61.19 23.23 -73.22
C PHE A 68 59.75 23.70 -72.93
N GLU A 69 59.08 24.33 -73.90
CA GLU A 69 57.66 24.70 -73.77
C GLU A 69 56.74 23.49 -73.71
N ARG A 70 57.02 22.42 -74.49
CA ARG A 70 56.30 21.15 -74.39
C ARG A 70 56.52 20.47 -73.05
N ASP A 71 57.77 20.39 -72.59
CA ASP A 71 58.10 19.76 -71.31
C ASP A 71 57.47 20.53 -70.14
N ARG A 72 57.49 21.87 -70.19
CA ARG A 72 56.80 22.72 -69.20
C ARG A 72 55.30 22.48 -69.20
N TYR A 73 54.68 22.41 -70.38
CA TYR A 73 53.24 22.12 -70.50
C TYR A 73 52.89 20.73 -69.96
N HIS A 74 53.68 19.71 -70.29
CA HIS A 74 53.51 18.35 -69.75
C HIS A 74 53.69 18.33 -68.23
N LEU A 75 54.69 19.03 -67.70
CA LEU A 75 54.91 19.12 -66.26
C LEU A 75 53.77 19.85 -65.55
N GLU A 76 53.27 20.96 -66.10
CA GLU A 76 52.11 21.68 -65.57
C GLU A 76 50.85 20.78 -65.57
N GLN A 77 50.64 20.00 -66.64
CA GLN A 77 49.56 19.01 -66.70
C GLN A 77 49.73 17.92 -65.64
N THR A 78 50.92 17.32 -65.50
CA THR A 78 51.17 16.29 -64.49
C THR A 78 50.98 16.83 -63.07
N VAL A 79 51.46 18.04 -62.78
CA VAL A 79 51.27 18.69 -61.47
C VAL A 79 49.78 18.94 -61.22
N SER A 80 49.02 19.35 -62.23
CA SER A 80 47.57 19.54 -62.09
C SER A 80 46.83 18.23 -61.82
N ASP A 81 47.21 17.15 -62.50
CA ASP A 81 46.61 15.82 -62.33
C ASP A 81 46.96 15.25 -60.94
N LEU A 82 48.22 15.39 -60.50
CA LEU A 82 48.64 14.98 -59.16
C LEU A 82 47.92 15.76 -58.07
N ARG A 83 47.72 17.08 -58.23
CA ARG A 83 46.95 17.89 -57.28
C ARG A 83 45.49 17.45 -57.21
N ARG A 84 44.89 17.12 -58.36
CA ARG A 84 43.52 16.61 -58.40
C ARG A 84 43.40 15.26 -57.69
N ARG A 85 44.29 14.31 -58.00
CA ARG A 85 44.34 13.00 -57.33
C ARG A 85 44.57 13.12 -55.82
N LEU A 86 45.42 14.06 -55.40
CA LEU A 86 45.65 14.32 -53.98
C LEU A 86 44.39 14.87 -53.29
N ALA A 87 43.70 15.83 -53.92
CA ALA A 87 42.46 16.38 -53.39
C ALA A 87 41.35 15.32 -53.30
N ASP A 88 41.22 14.47 -54.32
CA ASP A 88 40.26 13.35 -54.33
C ASP A 88 40.61 12.35 -53.20
N SER A 89 41.88 11.97 -53.05
CA SER A 89 42.33 11.09 -51.97
C SER A 89 42.14 11.68 -50.57
N GLU A 90 42.35 12.99 -50.39
CA GLU A 90 42.08 13.68 -49.13
C GLU A 90 40.59 13.73 -48.81
N HIS A 91 39.74 13.90 -49.82
CA HIS A 91 38.29 13.88 -49.67
C HIS A 91 37.78 12.49 -49.28
N ASP A 92 38.28 11.44 -49.93
CA ASP A 92 37.96 10.05 -49.60
C ASP A 92 38.39 9.70 -48.17
N ALA A 93 39.62 10.10 -47.77
CA ALA A 93 40.11 9.89 -46.41
C ALA A 93 39.26 10.60 -45.34
N ARG A 94 38.80 11.84 -45.61
CA ARG A 94 37.89 12.57 -44.71
C ARG A 94 36.54 11.88 -44.61
N THR A 95 35.97 11.46 -45.73
CA THR A 95 34.67 10.76 -45.76
C THR A 95 34.75 9.45 -44.99
N GLN A 96 35.83 8.69 -45.17
CA GLN A 96 36.05 7.44 -44.45
C GLN A 96 36.29 7.66 -42.95
N SER A 97 36.97 8.74 -42.57
CA SER A 97 37.10 9.13 -41.16
C SER A 97 35.75 9.45 -40.51
N VAL A 98 34.85 10.14 -41.21
CA VAL A 98 33.51 10.47 -40.69
C VAL A 98 32.69 9.19 -40.52
N VAL A 99 32.68 8.30 -41.51
CA VAL A 99 31.98 7.01 -41.45
C VAL A 99 32.51 6.14 -40.30
N ASN A 100 33.83 6.09 -40.10
CA ASN A 100 34.43 5.33 -39.00
C ASN A 100 34.05 5.88 -37.62
N VAL A 101 33.94 7.20 -37.47
CA VAL A 101 33.47 7.82 -36.23
C VAL A 101 32.00 7.49 -35.98
N GLU A 102 31.15 7.55 -37.02
CA GLU A 102 29.72 7.21 -36.90
C GLU A 102 29.51 5.73 -36.56
N LEU A 103 30.24 4.82 -37.22
CA LEU A 103 30.25 3.39 -36.89
C LEU A 103 30.73 3.14 -35.46
N GLY A 104 31.76 3.87 -35.00
CA GLY A 104 32.23 3.80 -33.61
C GLY A 104 31.16 4.22 -32.61
N GLN A 105 30.41 5.29 -32.89
CA GLN A 105 29.29 5.74 -32.05
C GLN A 105 28.13 4.75 -32.04
N GLN A 106 27.77 4.17 -33.20
CA GLN A 106 26.73 3.14 -33.28
C GLN A 106 27.12 1.88 -32.51
N ASN A 107 28.36 1.42 -32.65
CA ASN A 107 28.88 0.27 -31.91
C ASN A 107 28.88 0.52 -30.38
N ALA A 108 29.27 1.71 -29.93
CA ALA A 108 29.20 2.06 -28.52
C ALA A 108 27.75 2.03 -27.97
N ARG A 109 26.78 2.56 -28.72
CA ARG A 109 25.35 2.51 -28.36
C ARG A 109 24.81 1.07 -28.33
N LEU A 110 25.24 0.24 -29.28
CA LEU A 110 24.90 -1.19 -29.32
C LEU A 110 25.49 -1.95 -28.12
N GLU A 111 26.75 -1.70 -27.78
CA GLU A 111 27.38 -2.30 -26.59
C GLU A 111 26.69 -1.88 -25.29
N GLU A 112 26.28 -0.62 -25.17
CA GLU A 112 25.52 -0.13 -24.02
C GLU A 112 24.14 -0.80 -23.93
N SER A 113 23.43 -0.91 -25.06
CA SER A 113 22.14 -1.60 -25.13
C SER A 113 22.28 -3.10 -24.78
N LEU A 114 23.34 -3.77 -25.27
CA LEU A 114 23.63 -5.17 -24.95
C LEU A 114 23.95 -5.39 -23.47
N LYS A 115 24.55 -4.40 -22.79
CA LYS A 115 24.79 -4.45 -21.33
C LYS A 115 23.50 -4.32 -20.51
N GLN A 116 22.49 -3.63 -21.03
CA GLN A 116 21.21 -3.44 -20.33
C GLN A 116 20.31 -4.69 -20.41
N ILE A 117 20.40 -5.48 -21.49
CA ILE A 117 19.60 -6.72 -21.67
C ILE A 117 19.70 -7.69 -20.47
N PRO A 118 20.90 -8.08 -19.98
CA PRO A 118 20.99 -9.01 -18.85
C PRO A 118 20.48 -8.42 -17.53
N GLN A 119 20.58 -7.10 -17.34
CA GLN A 119 20.01 -6.43 -16.16
C GLN A 119 18.48 -6.48 -16.20
N LEU A 120 17.88 -6.14 -17.34
CA LEU A 120 16.43 -6.22 -17.54
C LEU A 120 15.92 -7.66 -17.44
N GLN A 121 16.66 -8.64 -17.96
CA GLN A 121 16.33 -10.06 -17.80
C GLN A 121 16.39 -10.50 -16.33
N SER A 122 17.38 -10.03 -15.56
CA SER A 122 17.48 -10.32 -14.13
C SER A 122 16.33 -9.70 -13.33
N GLU A 123 15.93 -8.46 -13.67
CA GLU A 123 14.77 -7.82 -13.07
C GLU A 123 13.44 -8.50 -13.44
N LEU A 124 13.30 -8.93 -14.70
CA LEU A 124 12.14 -9.71 -15.15
C LEU A 124 12.03 -11.04 -14.39
N GLU A 125 13.14 -11.76 -14.18
CA GLU A 125 13.14 -13.01 -13.40
C GLU A 125 12.85 -12.74 -11.91
N LYS A 126 13.39 -11.67 -11.33
CA LYS A 126 13.06 -11.28 -9.94
C LYS A 126 11.58 -10.92 -9.78
N THR A 127 11.02 -10.16 -10.71
CA THR A 127 9.60 -9.77 -10.67
C THR A 127 8.69 -10.97 -10.90
N ARG A 128 9.04 -11.86 -11.84
CA ARG A 128 8.33 -13.13 -12.05
C ARG A 128 8.38 -14.03 -10.82
N GLY A 129 9.53 -14.12 -10.15
CA GLY A 129 9.68 -14.85 -8.89
C GLY A 129 8.81 -14.28 -7.77
N LYS A 130 8.77 -12.95 -7.62
CA LYS A 130 7.88 -12.26 -6.65
C LYS A 130 6.40 -12.49 -6.96
N LEU A 131 6.02 -12.40 -8.24
CA LEU A 131 4.64 -12.62 -8.67
C LEU A 131 4.20 -14.06 -8.39
N SER A 132 5.04 -15.05 -8.70
CA SER A 132 4.77 -16.47 -8.41
C SER A 132 4.62 -16.74 -6.91
N HIS A 133 5.46 -16.11 -6.06
CA HIS A 133 5.31 -16.21 -4.60
C HIS A 133 4.02 -15.55 -4.11
N ALA A 134 3.65 -14.40 -4.68
CA ALA A 134 2.41 -13.72 -4.33
C ALA A 134 1.18 -14.54 -4.74
N GLU A 135 1.19 -15.16 -5.92
CA GLU A 135 0.13 -16.06 -6.40
C GLU A 135 0.01 -17.30 -5.50
N GLN A 136 1.13 -17.91 -5.11
CA GLN A 136 1.13 -19.03 -4.16
C GLN A 136 0.61 -18.63 -2.78
N SER A 137 1.03 -17.48 -2.27
CA SER A 137 0.53 -16.96 -0.99
C SER A 137 -0.97 -16.65 -1.07
N GLN A 138 -1.46 -16.15 -2.21
CA GLN A 138 -2.88 -15.91 -2.40
C GLN A 138 -3.65 -17.23 -2.40
N LEU A 139 -3.14 -18.26 -3.09
CA LEU A 139 -3.75 -19.59 -3.14
C LEU A 139 -3.82 -20.26 -1.75
N ASP A 140 -2.75 -20.15 -0.95
CA ASP A 140 -2.72 -20.64 0.43
C ASP A 140 -3.73 -19.89 1.31
N LEU A 141 -3.86 -18.57 1.15
CA LEU A 141 -4.86 -17.78 1.87
C LEU A 141 -6.30 -18.15 1.48
N THR A 142 -6.60 -18.34 0.20
CA THR A 142 -7.94 -18.80 -0.22
C THR A 142 -8.23 -20.22 0.26
N GLN A 143 -7.23 -21.11 0.25
CA GLN A 143 -7.38 -22.46 0.76
C GLN A 143 -7.67 -22.44 2.27
N ARG A 144 -6.87 -21.72 3.07
CA ARG A 144 -7.11 -21.54 4.51
C ARG A 144 -8.46 -20.90 4.80
N ALA A 145 -8.89 -19.92 4.01
CA ALA A 145 -10.21 -19.32 4.14
C ALA A 145 -11.33 -20.34 3.88
N SER A 146 -11.17 -21.19 2.85
CA SER A 146 -12.13 -22.26 2.56
C SER A 146 -12.17 -23.34 3.66
N GLU A 147 -11.01 -23.71 4.20
CA GLU A 147 -10.89 -24.69 5.29
C GLU A 147 -11.48 -24.14 6.60
N ALA A 148 -11.26 -22.84 6.88
CA ALA A 148 -11.89 -22.16 8.00
C ALA A 148 -13.41 -22.10 7.85
N GLN A 149 -13.91 -21.81 6.65
CA GLN A 149 -15.35 -21.81 6.38
C GLN A 149 -15.95 -23.21 6.55
N ALA A 150 -15.32 -24.25 6.01
CA ALA A 150 -15.76 -25.63 6.17
C ALA A 150 -15.76 -26.07 7.64
N ARG A 151 -14.78 -25.64 8.45
CA ARG A 151 -14.78 -25.87 9.90
C ARG A 151 -15.96 -25.18 10.57
N ILE A 152 -16.23 -23.91 10.25
CA ILE A 152 -17.38 -23.17 10.79
C ILE A 152 -18.70 -23.88 10.45
N ASP A 153 -18.86 -24.31 9.20
CA ASP A 153 -20.06 -25.02 8.76
C ASP A 153 -20.23 -26.37 9.48
N SER A 154 -19.13 -27.13 9.64
CA SER A 154 -19.13 -28.38 10.40
C SER A 154 -19.44 -28.20 11.89
N MET A 155 -18.96 -27.10 12.49
CA MET A 155 -19.28 -26.76 13.88
C MET A 155 -20.75 -26.37 14.02
N ALA A 156 -21.30 -25.60 13.07
CA ALA A 156 -22.71 -25.25 13.04
C ALA A 156 -23.59 -26.50 12.88
N GLU A 157 -23.20 -27.45 12.04
CA GLU A 157 -23.91 -28.71 11.85
C GLU A 157 -23.81 -29.62 13.09
N ALA A 158 -22.63 -29.71 13.72
CA ALA A 158 -22.43 -30.44 14.97
C ALA A 158 -23.28 -29.85 16.11
N GLN A 159 -23.35 -28.53 16.22
CA GLN A 159 -24.17 -27.83 17.20
C GLN A 159 -25.67 -28.04 16.95
N SER A 160 -26.10 -28.06 15.69
CA SER A 160 -27.47 -28.41 15.31
C SER A 160 -27.81 -29.86 15.66
N LYS A 161 -26.90 -30.81 15.39
CA LYS A 161 -27.06 -32.22 15.78
C LYS A 161 -27.14 -32.39 17.29
N LEU A 162 -26.26 -31.74 18.04
CA LEU A 162 -26.30 -31.73 19.51
C LEU A 162 -27.63 -31.18 20.04
N THR A 163 -28.16 -30.12 19.43
CA THR A 163 -29.45 -29.54 19.84
C THR A 163 -30.61 -30.51 19.56
N ALA A 164 -30.59 -31.17 18.40
CA ALA A 164 -31.59 -32.17 18.03
C ALA A 164 -31.50 -33.44 18.90
N GLU A 165 -30.29 -33.92 19.17
CA GLU A 165 -30.04 -35.04 20.08
C GLU A 165 -30.46 -34.70 21.52
N PHE A 166 -30.19 -33.48 21.98
CA PHE A 166 -30.63 -33.02 23.29
C PHE A 166 -32.16 -32.93 23.37
N GLN A 167 -32.84 -32.45 22.32
CA GLN A 167 -34.30 -32.49 22.24
C GLN A 167 -34.86 -33.92 22.26
N LEU A 168 -34.26 -34.83 21.50
CA LEU A 168 -34.66 -36.24 21.49
C LEU A 168 -34.42 -36.91 22.84
N LEU A 169 -33.30 -36.60 23.51
CA LEU A 169 -32.96 -37.13 24.83
C LEU A 169 -33.89 -36.56 25.90
N ALA A 170 -34.19 -35.27 25.85
CA ALA A 170 -35.16 -34.62 26.72
C ALA A 170 -36.54 -35.25 26.55
N ASP A 171 -37.03 -35.42 25.32
CA ASP A 171 -38.31 -36.08 25.04
C ASP A 171 -38.34 -37.54 25.51
N LYS A 172 -37.22 -38.27 25.37
CA LYS A 172 -37.09 -39.66 25.85
C LYS A 172 -37.11 -39.71 27.38
N ILE A 173 -36.31 -38.89 28.05
CA ILE A 173 -36.25 -38.82 29.52
C ILE A 173 -37.62 -38.42 30.07
N PHE A 174 -38.28 -37.45 29.43
CA PHE A 174 -39.62 -37.00 29.81
C PHE A 174 -40.65 -38.12 29.67
N LYS A 175 -40.65 -38.87 28.55
CA LYS A 175 -41.56 -40.01 28.33
C LYS A 175 -41.26 -41.21 29.23
N GLU A 176 -40.00 -41.51 29.50
CA GLU A 176 -39.57 -42.62 30.35
C GLU A 176 -39.93 -42.36 31.81
N GLN A 177 -39.66 -41.15 32.31
CA GLN A 177 -40.07 -40.72 33.66
C GLN A 177 -41.59 -40.66 33.79
N GLN A 178 -42.31 -40.16 32.78
CA GLN A 178 -43.78 -40.13 32.76
C GLN A 178 -44.44 -41.51 32.68
N ARG A 179 -43.67 -42.57 32.34
CA ARG A 179 -44.13 -43.97 32.27
C ARG A 179 -43.75 -44.78 33.52
N GLN A 180 -42.69 -44.42 34.23
CA GLN A 180 -42.31 -45.05 35.51
C GLN A 180 -43.17 -44.63 36.71
N PHE A 181 -43.91 -43.51 36.60
CA PHE A 181 -44.83 -43.04 37.63
C PHE A 181 -46.28 -43.12 37.13
N GLY A 182 -47.13 -43.91 37.79
CA GLY A 182 -48.51 -44.20 37.34
C GLY A 182 -49.46 -43.00 37.35
N ASP A 183 -50.69 -43.23 36.85
CA ASP A 183 -51.72 -42.21 36.54
C ASP A 183 -52.04 -41.22 37.69
N SER A 184 -51.76 -41.58 38.95
CA SER A 184 -52.05 -40.74 40.11
C SER A 184 -51.12 -39.53 40.31
N HIS A 185 -49.96 -39.45 39.62
CA HIS A 185 -49.00 -38.34 39.75
C HIS A 185 -48.85 -37.47 38.48
N ARG A 186 -49.63 -37.72 37.42
CA ARG A 186 -49.54 -36.97 36.15
C ARG A 186 -49.89 -35.49 36.26
N ALA A 187 -50.89 -35.14 37.07
CA ALA A 187 -51.34 -33.76 37.21
C ALA A 187 -50.40 -32.91 38.08
N GLU A 188 -49.81 -33.53 39.11
CA GLU A 188 -48.93 -32.88 40.08
C GLU A 188 -47.52 -32.66 39.52
N ILE A 189 -47.00 -33.63 38.76
CA ILE A 189 -45.73 -33.49 38.04
C ILE A 189 -45.84 -32.58 36.81
N GLY A 190 -47.00 -32.52 36.14
CA GLY A 190 -47.25 -31.54 35.07
C GLY A 190 -47.05 -30.10 35.55
N ARG A 191 -47.53 -29.78 36.76
CA ARG A 191 -47.31 -28.49 37.42
C ARG A 191 -45.85 -28.23 37.82
N LEU A 192 -45.08 -29.26 38.17
CA LEU A 192 -43.66 -29.15 38.50
C LEU A 192 -42.76 -29.04 37.26
N LEU A 193 -43.17 -29.61 36.13
CA LEU A 193 -42.41 -29.62 34.87
C LEU A 193 -42.77 -28.48 33.91
N ASP A 194 -43.95 -27.88 34.05
CA ASP A 194 -44.35 -26.70 33.27
C ASP A 194 -43.38 -25.50 33.45
N PRO A 195 -42.86 -25.19 34.66
CA PRO A 195 -41.82 -24.18 34.84
C PRO A 195 -40.54 -24.51 34.06
N LEU A 196 -40.11 -25.77 34.04
CA LEU A 196 -38.92 -26.22 33.32
C LEU A 196 -39.12 -26.11 31.80
N LYS A 197 -40.29 -26.51 31.30
CA LYS A 197 -40.67 -26.37 29.89
C LYS A 197 -40.72 -24.91 29.45
N ASN A 198 -41.29 -24.04 30.28
CA ASN A 198 -41.32 -22.60 30.03
C ASN A 198 -39.91 -21.99 30.04
N GLN A 199 -39.04 -22.41 30.96
CA GLN A 199 -37.64 -21.99 31.00
C GLN A 199 -36.83 -22.48 29.80
N LEU A 200 -37.05 -23.72 29.33
CA LEU A 200 -36.41 -24.24 28.12
C LEU A 200 -36.91 -23.53 26.85
N GLN A 201 -38.19 -23.15 26.78
CA GLN A 201 -38.72 -22.30 25.71
C GLN A 201 -38.14 -20.89 25.76
N GLN A 202 -38.00 -20.30 26.95
CA GLN A 202 -37.33 -19.01 27.10
C GLN A 202 -35.86 -19.11 26.69
N PHE A 203 -35.15 -20.15 27.11
CA PHE A 203 -33.76 -20.39 26.72
C PHE A 203 -33.62 -20.55 25.21
N LYS A 204 -34.47 -21.34 24.56
CA LYS A 204 -34.53 -21.45 23.10
C LYS A 204 -34.76 -20.09 22.43
N THR A 205 -35.68 -19.31 22.95
CA THR A 205 -35.99 -17.97 22.43
C THR A 205 -34.79 -17.03 22.59
N VAL A 206 -34.10 -17.09 23.72
CA VAL A 206 -32.87 -16.32 23.99
C VAL A 206 -31.75 -16.74 23.02
N VAL A 207 -31.53 -18.04 22.82
CA VAL A 207 -30.52 -18.57 21.88
C VAL A 207 -30.84 -18.17 20.44
N ASP A 208 -32.07 -18.35 19.99
CA ASP A 208 -32.51 -17.96 18.65
C ASP A 208 -32.40 -16.44 18.46
N SER A 209 -32.74 -15.64 19.48
CA SER A 209 -32.58 -14.18 19.47
C SER A 209 -31.12 -13.73 19.44
N ASN A 210 -30.22 -14.41 20.16
CA ASN A 210 -28.79 -14.12 20.12
C ASN A 210 -28.20 -14.44 18.75
N ARG A 211 -28.66 -15.51 18.09
CA ARG A 211 -28.23 -15.85 16.74
C ARG A 211 -28.69 -14.81 15.72
N GLU A 212 -29.92 -14.33 15.84
CA GLU A 212 -30.41 -13.21 15.03
C GLU A 212 -29.64 -11.92 15.31
N ASN A 213 -29.31 -11.64 16.57
CA ASN A 213 -28.54 -10.47 16.96
C ASN A 213 -27.11 -10.54 16.39
N GLU A 214 -26.44 -11.70 16.47
CA GLU A 214 -25.12 -11.90 15.88
C GLU A 214 -25.15 -11.72 14.35
N LEU A 215 -26.17 -12.25 13.67
CA LEU A 215 -26.36 -12.06 12.22
C LEU A 215 -26.63 -10.59 11.86
N ARG A 216 -27.47 -9.90 12.64
CA ARG A 216 -27.71 -8.46 12.52
C ARG A 216 -26.42 -7.67 12.71
N GLU A 217 -25.65 -7.97 13.75
CA GLU A 217 -24.39 -7.32 14.04
C GLU A 217 -23.37 -7.54 12.94
N ARG A 218 -23.21 -8.77 12.41
CA ARG A 218 -22.34 -9.03 11.25
C ARG A 218 -22.76 -8.24 10.01
N THR A 219 -24.06 -8.13 9.77
CA THR A 219 -24.60 -7.37 8.63
C THR A 219 -24.41 -5.87 8.82
N LEU A 220 -24.59 -5.36 10.03
CA LEU A 220 -24.27 -3.98 10.41
C LEU A 220 -22.78 -3.73 10.21
N LEU A 221 -21.90 -4.59 10.71
CA LEU A 221 -20.45 -4.47 10.58
C LEU A 221 -20.01 -4.45 9.11
N LYS A 222 -20.63 -5.29 8.26
CA LYS A 222 -20.41 -5.27 6.81
C LYS A 222 -20.85 -3.95 6.17
N ARG A 223 -22.04 -3.44 6.51
CA ARG A 223 -22.50 -2.11 6.05
C ARG A 223 -21.59 -1.00 6.55
N GLU A 224 -21.16 -1.08 7.80
CA GLU A 224 -20.25 -0.13 8.43
C GLU A 224 -18.92 -0.11 7.68
N LEU A 225 -18.42 -1.27 7.23
CA LEU A 225 -17.22 -1.42 6.40
C LEU A 225 -17.41 -0.86 4.99
N GLU A 226 -18.56 -1.12 4.35
CA GLU A 226 -18.91 -0.55 3.05
C GLU A 226 -19.03 0.99 3.13
N GLN A 227 -19.63 1.50 4.21
CA GLN A 227 -19.73 2.92 4.51
C GLN A 227 -18.35 3.51 4.82
N LEU A 228 -17.47 2.79 5.52
CA LEU A 228 -16.07 3.15 5.72
C LEU A 228 -15.35 3.31 4.38
N LYS A 229 -15.53 2.35 3.47
CA LYS A 229 -14.94 2.39 2.12
C LYS A 229 -15.47 3.59 1.33
N SER A 230 -16.78 3.84 1.36
CA SER A 230 -17.40 4.98 0.67
C SER A 230 -16.92 6.32 1.24
N LEU A 231 -16.91 6.45 2.57
CA LEU A 231 -16.44 7.65 3.26
C LEU A 231 -14.96 7.90 2.98
N ASN A 232 -14.15 6.84 2.93
CA ASN A 232 -12.74 6.91 2.56
C ASN A 232 -12.54 7.39 1.12
N GLN A 233 -13.33 6.86 0.17
CA GLN A 233 -13.31 7.31 -1.22
C GLN A 233 -13.65 8.81 -1.30
N GLN A 234 -14.72 9.25 -0.64
CA GLN A 234 -15.12 10.66 -0.58
C GLN A 234 -14.08 11.54 0.11
N LEU A 235 -13.55 11.13 1.26
CA LEU A 235 -12.50 11.86 1.98
C LEU A 235 -11.22 11.98 1.14
N SER A 236 -10.86 10.95 0.38
CA SER A 236 -9.71 10.99 -0.54
C SER A 236 -9.93 11.97 -1.67
N ASP A 237 -11.11 11.97 -2.29
CA ASP A 237 -11.48 12.88 -3.37
C ASP A 237 -11.59 14.34 -2.89
N ASP A 238 -12.18 14.55 -1.71
CA ASP A 238 -12.28 15.84 -1.03
C ASP A 238 -10.89 16.36 -0.64
N ALA A 239 -10.02 15.49 -0.11
CA ALA A 239 -8.64 15.85 0.24
C ALA A 239 -7.82 16.28 -0.97
N GLN A 240 -7.96 15.59 -2.11
CA GLN A 240 -7.27 15.97 -3.35
C GLN A 240 -7.79 17.30 -3.92
N SER A 241 -9.11 17.47 -3.98
CA SER A 241 -9.75 18.68 -4.49
C SER A 241 -9.42 19.90 -3.62
N LEU A 242 -9.31 19.69 -2.31
CA LEU A 242 -9.08 20.77 -1.35
C LEU A 242 -7.60 21.05 -1.11
N ALA A 243 -6.70 20.06 -1.29
CA ALA A 243 -5.27 20.30 -1.42
C ALA A 243 -4.95 21.23 -2.62
N GLN A 244 -5.74 21.14 -3.70
CA GLN A 244 -5.66 22.09 -4.80
C GLN A 244 -6.23 23.48 -4.45
N ALA A 245 -7.23 23.55 -3.56
CA ALA A 245 -7.93 24.79 -3.20
C ALA A 245 -7.27 25.62 -2.07
N LEU A 246 -6.53 25.00 -1.15
CA LEU A 246 -5.95 25.67 0.05
C LEU A 246 -4.52 26.20 -0.11
N ARG A 247 -4.01 26.26 -1.35
CA ARG A 247 -2.64 26.64 -1.69
C ARG A 247 -2.14 27.88 -0.92
N GLY A 248 -1.00 27.73 -0.24
CA GLY A 248 -0.22 28.86 0.31
C GLY A 248 -0.68 29.40 1.66
N SER A 249 -1.70 28.81 2.31
CA SER A 249 -2.25 29.31 3.57
C SER A 249 -2.13 28.29 4.72
N ASN A 250 -0.99 28.31 5.44
CA ASN A 250 -0.72 27.40 6.56
C ASN A 250 -1.85 27.31 7.60
N LYS A 251 -2.52 28.44 7.85
CA LYS A 251 -3.60 28.51 8.84
C LYS A 251 -4.85 27.76 8.38
N LEU A 252 -5.22 27.86 7.09
CA LEU A 252 -6.37 27.13 6.56
C LEU A 252 -6.07 25.64 6.44
N GLN A 253 -4.83 25.28 6.10
CA GLN A 253 -4.39 23.89 6.06
C GLN A 253 -4.40 23.23 7.44
N GLY A 254 -3.94 23.92 8.48
CA GLY A 254 -4.03 23.44 9.87
C GLY A 254 -5.48 23.22 10.30
N ASN A 255 -6.33 24.23 10.10
CA ASN A 255 -7.76 24.13 10.42
C ASN A 255 -8.46 23.00 9.66
N TRP A 256 -8.04 22.72 8.42
CA TRP A 256 -8.60 21.62 7.65
C TRP A 256 -8.15 20.25 8.15
N GLY A 257 -6.88 20.11 8.55
CA GLY A 257 -6.39 18.90 9.22
C GLY A 257 -7.17 18.59 10.50
N GLU A 258 -7.49 19.61 11.29
CA GLU A 258 -8.34 19.47 12.49
C GLU A 258 -9.78 19.05 12.15
N LEU A 259 -10.38 19.64 11.11
CA LEU A 259 -11.72 19.26 10.65
C LEU A 259 -11.77 17.79 10.20
N VAL A 260 -10.75 17.32 9.46
CA VAL A 260 -10.69 15.93 9.03
C VAL A 260 -10.52 14.99 10.23
N LEU A 261 -9.66 15.35 11.17
CA LEU A 261 -9.48 14.58 12.40
C LEU A 261 -10.80 14.46 13.18
N GLU A 262 -11.54 15.56 13.30
CA GLU A 262 -12.85 15.60 13.95
C GLU A 262 -13.85 14.66 13.27
N ARG A 263 -13.98 14.73 11.94
CA ARG A 263 -14.87 13.83 11.17
C ARG A 263 -14.48 12.35 11.33
N VAL A 264 -13.18 12.05 11.39
CA VAL A 264 -12.69 10.69 11.60
C VAL A 264 -13.04 10.17 13.01
N LEU A 265 -12.94 11.02 14.04
CA LEU A 265 -13.36 10.69 15.40
C LEU A 265 -14.87 10.50 15.52
N GLU A 266 -15.68 11.35 14.88
CA GLU A 266 -17.14 11.22 14.87
C GLU A 266 -17.58 9.92 14.18
N SER A 267 -16.93 9.57 13.07
CA SER A 267 -17.26 8.36 12.29
C SER A 267 -16.69 7.06 12.87
N SER A 268 -15.79 7.14 13.86
CA SER A 268 -15.25 5.95 14.52
C SER A 268 -16.19 5.34 15.56
N GLY A 269 -17.27 6.06 15.92
CA GLY A 269 -18.20 5.65 16.97
C GLY A 269 -17.69 5.91 18.38
N LEU A 270 -16.59 6.64 18.54
CA LEU A 270 -16.07 7.00 19.86
C LEU A 270 -16.88 8.14 20.48
N VAL A 271 -17.08 8.12 21.80
CA VAL A 271 -17.86 9.13 22.54
C VAL A 271 -16.95 10.20 23.15
N LEU A 272 -17.16 11.46 22.78
CA LEU A 272 -16.44 12.61 23.35
C LEU A 272 -16.68 12.72 24.87
N GLY A 273 -15.61 12.96 25.62
CA GLY A 273 -15.62 13.09 27.08
C GLY A 273 -15.67 11.77 27.85
N ARG A 274 -15.79 10.62 27.16
CA ARG A 274 -15.68 9.28 27.75
C ARG A 274 -14.52 8.48 27.17
N GLU A 275 -14.50 8.37 25.85
CA GLU A 275 -13.55 7.52 25.11
C GLU A 275 -12.46 8.34 24.45
N TYR A 276 -12.69 9.64 24.25
CA TYR A 276 -11.65 10.57 23.85
C TYR A 276 -11.94 11.99 24.37
N GLU A 277 -10.88 12.77 24.53
CA GLU A 277 -10.89 14.17 24.92
C GLU A 277 -10.04 14.99 23.94
N ARG A 278 -10.32 16.28 23.80
CA ARG A 278 -9.60 17.19 22.90
C ARG A 278 -8.89 18.28 23.68
N GLU A 279 -7.72 18.68 23.19
CA GLU A 279 -6.93 19.80 23.70
C GLU A 279 -6.68 19.78 25.22
N VAL A 280 -6.53 18.58 25.79
CA VAL A 280 -6.33 18.39 27.23
C VAL A 280 -4.98 18.95 27.63
N ALA A 281 -4.95 19.78 28.67
CA ALA A 281 -3.70 20.25 29.26
C ALA A 281 -3.14 19.19 30.21
N LEU A 282 -2.14 18.45 29.75
CA LEU A 282 -1.40 17.47 30.54
C LEU A 282 -0.18 18.14 31.16
N LYS A 283 0.01 17.99 32.47
CA LYS A 283 1.20 18.54 33.16
C LYS A 283 2.22 17.43 33.37
N SER A 284 3.48 17.76 33.10
CA SER A 284 4.63 16.96 33.51
C SER A 284 4.98 17.22 34.98
N PRO A 285 5.59 16.26 35.67
CA PRO A 285 6.19 16.45 37.00
C PRO A 285 7.12 17.67 37.09
N ASP A 286 7.78 18.04 35.99
CA ASP A 286 8.69 19.18 35.90
C ASP A 286 7.98 20.53 35.68
N GLY A 287 6.64 20.54 35.64
CA GLY A 287 5.82 21.75 35.48
C GLY A 287 5.56 22.17 34.03
N GLU A 288 6.14 21.48 33.04
CA GLU A 288 5.83 21.70 31.63
C GLU A 288 4.40 21.26 31.28
N THR A 289 3.70 22.05 30.47
CA THR A 289 2.33 21.74 30.03
C THR A 289 2.35 21.26 28.58
N PHE A 290 1.92 20.03 28.38
CA PHE A 290 1.74 19.40 27.08
C PHE A 290 0.26 19.46 26.69
N ARG A 291 0.00 19.78 25.43
CA ARG A 291 -1.35 19.83 24.87
C ARG A 291 -1.40 18.99 23.60
N PRO A 292 -1.69 17.69 23.71
CA PRO A 292 -2.02 16.88 22.54
C PRO A 292 -3.31 17.40 21.90
N ASP A 293 -3.44 17.17 20.59
CA ASP A 293 -4.66 17.58 19.87
C ASP A 293 -5.85 16.71 20.34
N VAL A 294 -5.61 15.40 20.49
CA VAL A 294 -6.61 14.43 20.98
C VAL A 294 -5.96 13.42 21.91
N LEU A 295 -6.65 13.10 23.01
CA LEU A 295 -6.33 12.03 23.94
C LEU A 295 -7.43 10.96 23.86
N ILE A 296 -7.08 9.73 23.55
CA ILE A 296 -8.01 8.60 23.45
C ILE A 296 -7.79 7.68 24.65
N HIS A 297 -8.89 7.30 25.29
CA HIS A 297 -8.91 6.37 26.42
C HIS A 297 -9.07 4.95 25.89
N LEU A 298 -8.20 4.07 26.37
CA LEU A 298 -8.33 2.62 26.21
C LEU A 298 -8.81 2.00 27.53
N PRO A 299 -9.35 0.78 27.50
CA PRO A 299 -9.53 -0.02 28.71
C PRO A 299 -8.22 -0.19 29.48
N ASP A 300 -8.34 -0.51 30.77
CA ASP A 300 -7.22 -0.65 31.71
C ASP A 300 -6.43 0.64 31.98
N GLN A 301 -7.06 1.81 31.80
CA GLN A 301 -6.43 3.12 32.04
C GLN A 301 -5.18 3.35 31.17
N ARG A 302 -5.20 2.81 29.96
CA ARG A 302 -4.21 3.08 28.91
C ARG A 302 -4.68 4.23 28.02
N PHE A 303 -3.73 4.88 27.36
CA PHE A 303 -4.01 6.05 26.54
C PHE A 303 -3.29 5.99 25.20
N VAL A 304 -3.93 6.59 24.19
CA VAL A 304 -3.35 6.85 22.87
C VAL A 304 -3.47 8.33 22.60
N ILE A 305 -2.40 8.95 22.12
CA ILE A 305 -2.39 10.37 21.79
C ILE A 305 -2.42 10.52 20.28
N VAL A 306 -3.18 11.50 19.77
CA VAL A 306 -3.12 11.88 18.35
C VAL A 306 -2.57 13.30 18.23
N ASP A 307 -1.59 13.46 17.34
CA ASP A 307 -1.01 14.75 16.96
C ASP A 307 -1.22 14.96 15.44
N ALA A 308 -1.84 16.07 15.06
CA ALA A 308 -2.25 16.37 13.69
C ALA A 308 -1.44 17.51 13.04
N LYS A 309 -0.36 17.98 13.69
CA LYS A 309 0.39 19.18 13.30
C LYS A 309 1.48 18.88 12.26
N VAL A 310 1.11 18.22 11.16
CA VAL A 310 2.03 17.90 10.07
C VAL A 310 2.08 19.04 9.04
N SER A 311 3.29 19.48 8.65
CA SER A 311 3.47 20.40 7.52
C SER A 311 3.42 19.66 6.19
N LEU A 312 2.54 20.09 5.28
CA LEU A 312 2.35 19.45 3.97
C LEU A 312 2.86 20.32 2.81
N ARG A 313 3.51 21.45 3.11
CA ARG A 313 4.04 22.38 2.10
C ARG A 313 4.93 21.70 1.06
N ALA A 314 5.83 20.83 1.51
CA ALA A 314 6.75 20.13 0.63
C ALA A 314 6.01 19.13 -0.29
N TYR A 315 4.98 18.46 0.24
CA TYR A 315 4.11 17.62 -0.58
C TYR A 315 3.33 18.42 -1.63
N GLU A 316 2.76 19.57 -1.27
CA GLU A 316 2.09 20.47 -2.21
C GLU A 316 3.02 20.94 -3.33
N ASN A 317 4.26 21.31 -3.00
CA ASN A 317 5.24 21.70 -4.00
C ASN A 317 5.63 20.52 -4.91
N ALA A 318 5.67 19.30 -4.37
CA ALA A 318 5.97 18.10 -5.15
C ALA A 318 4.89 17.79 -6.20
N ILE A 319 3.61 17.83 -5.82
CA ILE A 319 2.49 17.58 -6.76
C ILE A 319 2.36 18.65 -7.85
N HIS A 320 2.94 19.84 -7.63
CA HIS A 320 2.94 20.95 -8.58
C HIS A 320 4.29 21.17 -9.28
N ALA A 321 5.27 20.30 -9.06
CA ALA A 321 6.57 20.41 -9.70
C ALA A 321 6.46 20.10 -11.22
N GLU A 322 7.05 20.96 -12.04
CA GLU A 322 7.04 20.83 -13.51
C GLU A 322 8.05 19.80 -14.04
N SER A 323 9.02 19.39 -13.20
CA SER A 323 10.02 18.38 -13.55
C SER A 323 10.10 17.27 -12.51
N ASP A 324 10.40 16.06 -12.95
CA ASP A 324 10.56 14.91 -12.06
C ASP A 324 11.67 15.14 -11.01
N ALA A 325 12.76 15.80 -11.39
CA ALA A 325 13.85 16.14 -10.48
C ALA A 325 13.40 17.12 -9.37
N ALA A 326 12.58 18.12 -9.73
CA ALA A 326 12.02 19.04 -8.74
C ALA A 326 11.00 18.34 -7.83
N ARG A 327 10.19 17.42 -8.37
CA ARG A 327 9.25 16.59 -7.59
C ARG A 327 9.99 15.75 -6.55
N GLU A 328 11.03 15.03 -6.96
CA GLU A 328 11.84 14.16 -6.10
C GLU A 328 12.49 14.93 -4.93
N ALA A 329 13.02 16.12 -5.23
CA ALA A 329 13.61 17.00 -4.22
C ALA A 329 12.58 17.45 -3.17
N GLN A 330 11.37 17.81 -3.60
CA GLN A 330 10.29 18.22 -2.69
C GLN A 330 9.74 17.04 -1.87
N LEU A 331 9.65 15.84 -2.45
CA LEU A 331 9.26 14.63 -1.71
C LEU A 331 10.31 14.25 -0.65
N SER A 332 11.59 14.44 -0.95
CA SER A 332 12.67 14.26 0.04
C SER A 332 12.53 15.23 1.21
N LEU A 333 12.18 16.49 0.96
CA LEU A 333 11.89 17.48 2.00
C LEU A 333 10.64 17.12 2.83
N HIS A 334 9.60 16.57 2.19
CA HIS A 334 8.40 16.07 2.88
C HIS A 334 8.75 14.93 3.86
N ILE A 335 9.54 13.95 3.41
CA ILE A 335 10.01 12.85 4.26
C ILE A 335 10.86 13.38 5.42
N GLN A 336 11.75 14.33 5.16
CA GLN A 336 12.59 14.93 6.20
C GLN A 336 11.75 15.66 7.26
N SER A 337 10.73 16.42 6.84
CA SER A 337 9.77 17.08 7.71
C SER A 337 9.06 16.07 8.63
N LEU A 338 8.58 14.96 8.06
CA LEU A 338 7.95 13.88 8.85
C LEU A 338 8.92 13.25 9.85
N ARG A 339 10.17 12.96 9.45
CA ARG A 339 11.19 12.41 10.37
C ARG A 339 11.49 13.34 11.53
N GLN A 340 11.58 14.64 11.26
CA GLN A 340 11.81 15.65 12.28
C GLN A 340 10.62 15.71 13.25
N HIS A 341 9.40 15.63 12.73
CA HIS A 341 8.19 15.62 13.56
C HIS A 341 8.11 14.38 14.45
N VAL A 342 8.35 13.19 13.89
CA VAL A 342 8.47 11.92 14.64
C VAL A 342 9.50 12.04 15.76
N SER A 343 10.69 12.58 15.45
CA SER A 343 11.74 12.78 16.45
C SER A 343 11.29 13.74 17.55
N SER A 344 10.63 14.84 17.19
CA SER A 344 10.10 15.82 18.15
C SER A 344 9.01 15.22 19.05
N LEU A 345 8.14 14.36 18.52
CA LEU A 345 7.09 13.70 19.29
C LEU A 345 7.67 12.66 20.24
N SER A 346 8.64 11.87 19.78
CA SER A 346 9.32 10.90 20.64
C SER A 346 10.06 11.56 21.80
N ALA A 347 10.57 12.78 21.62
CA ALA A 347 11.26 13.53 22.67
C ALA A 347 10.31 14.11 23.73
N LYS A 348 9.00 14.22 23.44
CA LYS A 348 8.01 14.80 24.37
C LYS A 348 7.63 13.87 25.54
N ASN A 349 8.17 12.65 25.61
CA ASN A 349 8.05 11.71 26.75
C ASN A 349 6.66 11.71 27.44
N TYR A 350 5.59 11.58 26.65
CA TYR A 350 4.21 11.59 27.16
C TYR A 350 3.95 10.48 28.19
N GLU A 351 4.77 9.43 28.23
CA GLU A 351 4.78 8.37 29.24
C GLU A 351 5.05 8.87 30.68
N GLN A 352 5.65 10.05 30.85
CA GLN A 352 5.99 10.62 32.17
C GLN A 352 4.92 11.57 32.72
N LEU A 353 3.80 11.76 32.03
CA LEU A 353 2.75 12.69 32.43
C LEU A 353 1.85 12.07 33.51
N ASP A 354 1.58 12.80 34.60
CA ASP A 354 0.86 12.29 35.78
C ASP A 354 -0.55 11.72 35.48
N ALA A 355 -1.19 12.21 34.41
CA ALA A 355 -2.51 11.76 33.98
C ALA A 355 -2.49 10.53 33.05
N VAL A 356 -1.32 10.15 32.52
CA VAL A 356 -1.14 9.06 31.56
C VAL A 356 -0.41 7.92 32.26
N LYS A 357 -1.17 6.96 32.83
CA LYS A 357 -0.57 5.83 33.55
C LYS A 357 0.25 4.90 32.66
N SER A 358 -0.19 4.72 31.42
CA SER A 358 0.49 3.89 30.42
C SER A 358 0.10 4.39 29.02
N LEU A 359 1.06 4.93 28.29
CA LEU A 359 0.90 5.30 26.89
C LEU A 359 1.25 4.08 26.03
N ASP A 360 0.36 3.69 25.12
CA ASP A 360 0.66 2.60 24.18
C ASP A 360 1.45 3.16 22.99
N PHE A 361 0.89 4.14 22.28
CA PHE A 361 1.53 4.77 21.12
C PHE A 361 1.06 6.22 20.94
N VAL A 362 1.89 7.02 20.24
CA VAL A 362 1.50 8.32 19.69
C VAL A 362 1.16 8.16 18.21
N LEU A 363 -0.05 8.54 17.81
CA LEU A 363 -0.48 8.57 16.42
C LEU A 363 -0.12 9.91 15.80
N LEU A 364 0.76 9.90 14.80
CA LEU A 364 1.03 11.06 13.97
C LEU A 364 0.09 11.06 12.78
N PHE A 365 -0.87 11.98 12.78
CA PHE A 365 -1.92 12.08 11.79
C PHE A 365 -1.51 12.97 10.60
N ILE A 366 -1.53 12.38 9.41
CA ILE A 366 -1.30 13.04 8.13
C ILE A 366 -2.66 13.20 7.44
N PRO A 367 -3.22 14.42 7.33
CA PRO A 367 -4.62 14.60 6.92
C PRO A 367 -4.88 14.38 5.42
N ILE A 368 -3.82 14.25 4.60
CA ILE A 368 -3.91 13.96 3.17
C ILE A 368 -3.38 12.55 2.90
N GLU A 369 -4.25 11.65 2.46
CA GLU A 369 -3.92 10.25 2.16
C GLU A 369 -2.78 10.14 1.12
N GLY A 370 -2.84 10.96 0.05
CA GLY A 370 -1.79 11.00 -0.97
C GLY A 370 -0.42 11.42 -0.43
N ALA A 371 -0.37 12.28 0.59
CA ALA A 371 0.88 12.71 1.22
C ALA A 371 1.49 11.61 2.08
N PHE A 372 0.64 10.83 2.77
CA PHE A 372 1.06 9.62 3.49
C PHE A 372 1.62 8.59 2.51
N HIS A 373 0.88 8.27 1.45
CA HIS A 373 1.29 7.25 0.48
C HIS A 373 2.59 7.63 -0.25
N ALA A 374 2.73 8.90 -0.65
CA ALA A 374 3.95 9.39 -1.28
C ALA A 374 5.18 9.22 -0.36
N ALA A 375 5.03 9.50 0.93
CA ALA A 375 6.11 9.29 1.92
C ALA A 375 6.45 7.81 2.08
N MET A 376 5.46 6.92 2.15
CA MET A 376 5.67 5.47 2.29
C MET A 376 6.32 4.84 1.05
N GLN A 377 5.98 5.30 -0.15
CA GLN A 377 6.60 4.83 -1.39
C GLN A 377 8.08 5.22 -1.51
N HIS A 378 8.42 6.47 -1.13
CA HIS A 378 9.79 6.99 -1.29
C HIS A 378 10.71 6.60 -0.12
N SER A 379 10.16 6.37 1.07
CA SER A 379 10.93 5.89 2.22
C SER A 379 10.14 4.85 3.03
N PRO A 380 10.18 3.57 2.63
CA PRO A 380 9.54 2.49 3.39
C PRO A 380 10.06 2.36 4.82
N GLU A 381 11.33 2.72 5.05
CA GLU A 381 11.98 2.70 6.37
C GLU A 381 11.37 3.70 7.36
N LEU A 382 10.74 4.78 6.87
CA LEU A 382 10.16 5.84 7.70
C LEU A 382 9.16 5.27 8.72
N TYR A 383 8.33 4.31 8.29
CA TYR A 383 7.33 3.69 9.17
C TYR A 383 8.00 2.87 10.28
N ALA A 384 8.97 2.03 9.92
CA ALA A 384 9.69 1.20 10.88
C ALA A 384 10.47 2.03 11.91
N ASP A 385 11.07 3.14 11.46
CA ASP A 385 11.81 4.06 12.34
C ASP A 385 10.91 4.85 13.27
N ALA A 386 9.73 5.28 12.80
CA ALA A 386 8.72 5.90 13.65
C ALA A 386 8.21 4.91 14.69
N PHE A 387 7.91 3.68 14.27
CA PHE A 387 7.39 2.63 15.14
C PHE A 387 8.36 2.28 16.29
N LYS A 388 9.67 2.18 16.00
CA LYS A 388 10.71 1.98 17.03
C LYS A 388 10.78 3.10 18.07
N ARG A 389 10.20 4.26 17.78
CA ARG A 389 10.13 5.44 18.66
C ARG A 389 8.74 5.60 19.29
N ASN A 390 7.92 4.55 19.29
CA ASN A 390 6.54 4.55 19.77
C ASN A 390 5.62 5.57 19.05
N VAL A 391 5.95 5.93 17.81
CA VAL A 391 5.13 6.79 16.96
C VAL A 391 4.59 6.01 15.77
N VAL A 392 3.28 5.99 15.59
CA VAL A 392 2.62 5.33 14.46
C VAL A 392 2.11 6.39 13.49
N LEU A 393 2.54 6.30 12.23
CA LEU A 393 2.06 7.19 11.17
C LEU A 393 0.67 6.72 10.72
N VAL A 394 -0.30 7.63 10.72
CA VAL A 394 -1.67 7.34 10.31
C VAL A 394 -2.20 8.39 9.35
N SER A 395 -2.98 7.92 8.38
CA SER A 395 -3.80 8.68 7.44
C SER A 395 -5.27 8.66 7.89
N PRO A 396 -6.19 9.42 7.26
CA PRO A 396 -7.62 9.38 7.61
C PRO A 396 -8.20 7.97 7.60
N THR A 397 -7.82 7.17 6.60
CA THR A 397 -8.22 5.76 6.49
C THR A 397 -7.77 4.92 7.66
N THR A 398 -6.46 4.95 7.92
CA THR A 398 -5.83 4.06 8.90
C THR A 398 -6.20 4.50 10.32
N LEU A 399 -6.30 5.80 10.57
CA LEU A 399 -6.82 6.33 11.82
C LEU A 399 -8.25 5.84 12.08
N LEU A 400 -9.16 5.95 11.11
CA LEU A 400 -10.55 5.47 11.28
C LEU A 400 -10.61 3.97 11.63
N VAL A 401 -9.79 3.15 10.95
CA VAL A 401 -9.70 1.72 11.28
C VAL A 401 -9.16 1.51 12.69
N THR A 402 -8.08 2.19 13.07
CA THR A 402 -7.51 2.12 14.42
C THR A 402 -8.54 2.52 15.49
N LEU A 403 -9.27 3.62 15.28
CA LEU A 403 -10.28 4.08 16.21
C LEU A 403 -11.48 3.13 16.31
N ARG A 404 -11.91 2.51 15.20
CA ARG A 404 -12.93 1.45 15.23
C ARG A 404 -12.46 0.21 15.96
N THR A 405 -11.20 -0.16 15.82
CA THR A 405 -10.62 -1.23 16.63
C THR A 405 -10.69 -0.88 18.11
N ILE A 406 -10.33 0.36 18.49
CA ILE A 406 -10.46 0.84 19.87
C ILE A 406 -11.91 0.82 20.36
N HIS A 407 -12.86 1.28 19.55
CA HIS A 407 -14.29 1.22 19.87
C HIS A 407 -14.77 -0.22 20.10
N ASN A 408 -14.32 -1.16 19.26
CA ASN A 408 -14.64 -2.58 19.44
C ASN A 408 -14.04 -3.13 20.74
N ILE A 409 -12.83 -2.75 21.11
CA ILE A 409 -12.21 -3.15 22.39
C ILE A 409 -13.07 -2.65 23.57
N TRP A 410 -13.56 -1.39 23.53
CA TRP A 410 -14.50 -0.87 24.53
C TRP A 410 -15.79 -1.68 24.61
N ARG A 411 -16.35 -2.03 23.46
CA ARG A 411 -17.56 -2.84 23.40
C ARG A 411 -17.35 -4.23 23.99
N TYR A 412 -16.22 -4.87 23.72
CA TYR A 412 -15.86 -6.15 24.33
C TYR A 412 -15.68 -6.04 25.85
N GLN A 413 -15.01 -4.99 26.33
CA GLN A 413 -14.86 -4.76 27.76
C GLN A 413 -16.23 -4.59 28.44
N SER A 414 -17.11 -3.77 27.88
CA SER A 414 -18.46 -3.57 28.41
C SER A 414 -19.28 -4.87 28.44
N GLN A 415 -19.15 -5.71 27.42
CA GLN A 415 -19.80 -7.02 27.40
C GLN A 415 -19.24 -7.94 28.48
N ASN A 416 -17.92 -7.94 28.70
CA ASN A 416 -17.27 -8.73 29.74
C ASN A 416 -17.71 -8.29 31.15
N ASP A 417 -17.76 -6.98 31.39
CA ASP A 417 -18.22 -6.43 32.68
C ASP A 417 -19.69 -6.80 32.95
N ASN A 418 -20.56 -6.70 31.94
CA ASN A 418 -21.95 -7.12 32.02
C ASN A 418 -22.08 -8.63 32.25
N ALA A 419 -21.30 -9.46 31.56
CA ALA A 419 -21.31 -10.91 31.75
C ALA A 419 -20.89 -11.30 33.16
N GLN A 420 -19.87 -10.63 33.71
CA GLN A 420 -19.43 -10.84 35.09
C GLN A 420 -20.53 -10.44 36.09
N GLU A 421 -21.23 -9.32 35.86
CA GLU A 421 -22.35 -8.92 36.70
C GLU A 421 -23.51 -9.92 36.62
N ILE A 422 -23.83 -10.43 35.43
CA ILE A 422 -24.82 -11.49 35.23
C ILE A 422 -24.42 -12.74 36.00
N ALA A 423 -23.16 -13.18 35.94
CA ALA A 423 -22.69 -14.35 36.67
C ALA A 423 -22.82 -14.19 38.19
N VAL A 424 -22.47 -13.01 38.73
CA VAL A 424 -22.65 -12.70 40.15
C VAL A 424 -24.12 -12.73 40.55
N ARG A 425 -25.01 -12.14 39.73
CA ARG A 425 -26.46 -12.17 39.99
C ARG A 425 -27.04 -13.57 39.87
N ALA A 426 -26.60 -14.37 38.90
CA ALA A 426 -27.02 -15.75 38.71
C ALA A 426 -26.58 -16.63 39.89
N GLY A 427 -25.36 -16.45 40.40
CA GLY A 427 -24.88 -17.13 41.61
C GLY A 427 -25.77 -16.85 42.82
N ARG A 428 -26.06 -15.57 43.09
CA ARG A 428 -26.98 -15.18 44.19
C ARG A 428 -28.38 -15.78 44.02
N LEU A 429 -28.87 -15.88 42.78
CA LEU A 429 -30.18 -16.47 42.50
C LEU A 429 -30.19 -17.97 42.78
N ILE A 430 -29.12 -18.68 42.42
CA ILE A 430 -28.95 -20.11 42.75
C ILE A 430 -28.91 -20.31 44.26
N ASP A 431 -28.14 -19.49 44.99
CA ASP A 431 -28.08 -19.56 46.46
C ASP A 431 -29.47 -19.35 47.10
N GLN A 432 -30.23 -18.37 46.63
CA GLN A 432 -31.60 -18.12 47.10
C GLN A 432 -32.53 -19.30 46.77
N PHE A 433 -32.40 -19.90 45.59
CA PHE A 433 -33.19 -21.07 45.21
C PHE A 433 -32.86 -22.28 46.09
N SER A 434 -31.59 -22.53 46.37
CA SER A 434 -31.16 -23.58 47.30
C SER A 434 -31.73 -23.37 48.70
N GLY A 435 -31.64 -22.14 49.24
CA GLY A 435 -32.23 -21.83 50.55
C GLY A 435 -33.76 -21.98 50.55
N PHE A 436 -34.44 -21.67 49.45
CA PHE A 436 -35.88 -21.92 49.33
C PHE A 436 -36.23 -23.41 49.33
N VAL A 437 -35.44 -24.26 48.67
CA VAL A 437 -35.62 -25.71 48.68
C VAL A 437 -35.42 -26.29 50.09
N GLU A 438 -34.39 -25.84 50.82
CA GLU A 438 -34.20 -26.23 52.23
C GLU A 438 -35.42 -25.88 53.09
N GLU A 439 -36.01 -24.70 52.86
CA GLU A 439 -37.18 -24.23 53.58
C GLU A 439 -38.43 -25.06 53.24
N LEU A 440 -38.57 -25.52 52.00
CA LEU A 440 -39.61 -26.48 51.62
C LEU A 440 -39.43 -27.83 52.32
N ASP A 441 -38.20 -28.35 52.43
CA ASP A 441 -37.90 -29.58 53.19
C ASP A 441 -38.25 -29.41 54.68
N HIS A 442 -38.10 -28.20 55.23
CA HIS A 442 -38.56 -27.88 56.58
C HIS A 442 -40.09 -27.93 56.68
N VAL A 443 -40.81 -27.34 55.71
CA VAL A 443 -42.28 -27.36 55.65
C VAL A 443 -42.80 -28.79 55.55
N GLU A 444 -42.23 -29.64 54.68
CA GLU A 444 -42.62 -31.04 54.52
C GLU A 444 -42.50 -31.81 55.85
N ARG A 445 -41.37 -31.65 56.55
CA ARG A 445 -41.17 -32.24 57.90
C ARG A 445 -42.21 -31.75 58.92
N HIS A 446 -42.66 -30.51 58.83
CA HIS A 446 -43.71 -29.99 59.71
C HIS A 446 -45.08 -30.57 59.39
N ILE A 447 -45.40 -30.77 58.10
CA ILE A 447 -46.63 -31.43 57.66
C ILE A 447 -46.66 -32.88 58.14
N ASP A 448 -45.55 -33.61 58.02
CA ASP A 448 -45.45 -34.99 58.51
C ASP A 448 -45.66 -35.07 60.03
N ARG A 449 -45.08 -34.16 60.80
CA ARG A 449 -45.30 -34.07 62.25
C ARG A 449 -46.76 -33.75 62.59
N ALA A 450 -47.39 -32.85 61.84
CA ALA A 450 -48.81 -32.52 62.02
C ALA A 450 -49.70 -33.74 61.72
N LYS A 451 -49.37 -34.50 60.67
CA LYS A 451 -50.04 -35.74 60.32
C LYS A 451 -49.89 -36.80 61.41
N GLU A 452 -48.68 -37.01 61.92
CA GLU A 452 -48.44 -37.93 63.05
C GLU A 452 -49.22 -37.52 64.32
N ALA A 453 -49.26 -36.23 64.64
CA ALA A 453 -50.01 -35.72 65.79
C ALA A 453 -51.51 -35.98 65.62
N THR A 454 -52.02 -35.75 64.41
CA THR A 454 -53.42 -36.03 64.05
C THR A 454 -53.73 -37.52 64.16
N ASP A 455 -52.86 -38.39 63.66
CA ASP A 455 -53.00 -39.84 63.78
C ASP A 455 -52.95 -40.33 65.23
N LYS A 456 -52.13 -39.71 66.09
CA LYS A 456 -52.09 -39.98 67.53
C LYS A 456 -53.38 -39.54 68.21
N ALA A 457 -53.92 -38.37 67.88
CA ALA A 457 -55.19 -37.89 68.40
C ALA A 457 -56.34 -38.81 67.98
N ARG A 458 -56.40 -39.20 66.70
CA ARG A 458 -57.40 -40.14 66.17
C ARG A 458 -57.34 -41.51 66.84
N ARG A 459 -56.13 -42.03 67.10
CA ARG A 459 -55.95 -43.28 67.86
C ARG A 459 -56.47 -43.19 69.29
N LYS A 460 -56.23 -42.07 69.99
CA LYS A 460 -56.78 -41.88 71.34
C LYS A 460 -58.30 -41.72 71.35
N LEU A 461 -58.84 -41.10 70.30
CA LEU A 461 -60.28 -40.83 70.19
C LEU A 461 -61.06 -42.09 69.83
N SER A 462 -60.72 -42.78 68.73
CA SER A 462 -61.59 -43.83 68.14
C SER A 462 -60.91 -45.13 67.70
N THR A 463 -59.66 -45.10 67.21
CA THR A 463 -59.10 -46.31 66.54
C THR A 463 -58.10 -47.12 67.39
N GLY A 464 -57.59 -46.56 68.49
CA GLY A 464 -56.59 -47.20 69.34
C GLY A 464 -57.20 -48.13 70.40
N ARG A 465 -56.37 -49.03 70.96
CA ARG A 465 -56.78 -49.92 72.06
C ARG A 465 -57.04 -49.10 73.33
N GLY A 466 -58.27 -49.19 73.85
CA GLY A 466 -58.70 -48.38 75.01
C GLY A 466 -59.06 -46.94 74.66
N ASN A 467 -59.45 -46.67 73.41
CA ASN A 467 -59.85 -45.33 72.97
C ASN A 467 -61.06 -44.77 73.74
N LEU A 468 -61.19 -43.43 73.71
CA LEU A 468 -62.20 -42.70 74.48
C LEU A 468 -63.63 -43.03 74.06
N VAL A 469 -63.89 -43.24 72.76
CA VAL A 469 -65.22 -43.61 72.27
C VAL A 469 -65.64 -44.98 72.80
N ALA A 470 -64.74 -45.97 72.75
CA ALA A 470 -64.98 -47.31 73.28
C ALA A 470 -65.17 -47.31 74.81
N GLN A 471 -64.38 -46.52 75.54
CA GLN A 471 -64.56 -46.36 76.99
C GLN A 471 -65.90 -45.68 77.32
N ALA A 472 -66.28 -44.63 76.60
CA ALA A 472 -67.54 -43.93 76.79
C ALA A 472 -68.74 -44.83 76.48
N LYS A 473 -68.70 -45.62 75.39
CA LYS A 473 -69.72 -46.64 75.07
C LYS A 473 -69.81 -47.70 76.18
N THR A 474 -68.68 -48.16 76.72
CA THR A 474 -68.64 -49.14 77.82
C THR A 474 -69.23 -48.57 79.12
N ILE A 475 -68.96 -47.30 79.44
CA ILE A 475 -69.53 -46.64 80.63
C ILE A 475 -71.05 -46.45 80.47
N GLN A 476 -71.52 -46.14 79.25
CA GLN A 476 -72.93 -46.03 78.95
C GLN A 476 -73.66 -47.38 79.09
N THR A 477 -73.07 -48.49 78.61
CA THR A 477 -73.64 -49.83 78.79
C THR A 477 -73.65 -50.29 80.25
N LEU A 478 -72.71 -49.80 81.08
CA LEU A 478 -72.67 -50.05 82.53
C LEU A 478 -73.66 -49.20 83.34
N GLY A 479 -74.48 -48.36 82.68
CA GLY A 479 -75.63 -47.70 83.32
C GLY A 479 -75.37 -46.30 83.89
N ALA A 480 -74.30 -45.62 83.47
CA ALA A 480 -74.06 -44.23 83.88
C ALA A 480 -75.14 -43.29 83.32
N PRO A 481 -75.74 -42.41 84.14
CA PRO A 481 -76.79 -41.50 83.67
C PRO A 481 -76.21 -40.43 82.73
N THR A 482 -76.62 -40.47 81.47
CA THR A 482 -76.21 -39.49 80.44
C THR A 482 -77.44 -38.76 79.88
N LYS A 483 -77.34 -37.44 79.70
CA LYS A 483 -78.45 -36.60 79.20
C LYS A 483 -78.63 -36.65 77.67
N LYS A 484 -77.61 -37.10 76.93
CA LYS A 484 -77.63 -37.34 75.48
C LYS A 484 -76.79 -38.59 75.18
N PRO A 485 -77.29 -39.55 74.40
CA PRO A 485 -76.51 -40.73 74.01
C PRO A 485 -75.38 -40.37 73.03
N LEU A 486 -74.30 -41.15 73.01
CA LEU A 486 -73.27 -41.02 71.97
C LEU A 486 -73.83 -41.42 70.60
N PRO A 487 -73.46 -40.75 69.50
CA PRO A 487 -73.85 -41.15 68.15
C PRO A 487 -73.31 -42.56 67.81
N ASP A 488 -74.12 -43.38 67.13
CA ASP A 488 -73.77 -44.77 66.84
C ASP A 488 -72.72 -44.91 65.71
N HIS A 489 -72.62 -43.93 64.82
CA HIS A 489 -71.73 -43.96 63.66
C HIS A 489 -70.38 -43.31 63.96
N GLU A 490 -69.32 -44.11 63.97
CA GLU A 490 -67.93 -43.64 64.11
C GLU A 490 -67.52 -42.65 63.00
N GLU A 491 -68.18 -42.71 61.83
CA GLU A 491 -67.97 -41.80 60.70
C GLU A 491 -68.43 -40.36 60.99
N GLU A 492 -69.56 -40.14 61.65
CA GLU A 492 -70.11 -38.80 61.92
C GLU A 492 -69.28 -38.02 62.97
N MET A 493 -68.63 -38.72 63.89
CA MET A 493 -67.71 -38.13 64.87
C MET A 493 -66.32 -37.84 64.27
N LEU A 494 -65.90 -38.59 63.25
CA LEU A 494 -64.67 -38.37 62.52
C LEU A 494 -64.82 -37.26 61.48
N ASP A 495 -65.94 -37.19 60.77
CA ASP A 495 -66.24 -36.12 59.80
C ASP A 495 -66.26 -34.73 60.47
N ASN A 496 -66.82 -34.63 61.68
CA ASN A 496 -66.81 -33.37 62.45
C ASN A 496 -65.43 -32.96 62.99
N LEU A 497 -64.43 -33.84 62.96
CA LEU A 497 -63.04 -33.57 63.39
C LEU A 497 -62.05 -33.49 62.21
N VAL A 498 -62.45 -33.98 61.03
CA VAL A 498 -61.64 -34.12 59.80
C VAL A 498 -62.04 -33.08 58.74
N ASP A 499 -62.74 -32.02 59.13
CA ASP A 499 -62.91 -30.82 58.29
C ASP A 499 -61.62 -29.98 58.17
N LEU A 500 -60.47 -30.67 58.11
CA LEU A 500 -59.19 -30.19 57.59
C LEU A 500 -58.85 -30.85 56.25
N SER A 501 -59.70 -31.78 55.76
CA SER A 501 -59.56 -32.38 54.43
C SER A 501 -59.77 -31.37 53.30
N HIS A 502 -60.38 -30.21 53.57
CA HIS A 502 -60.41 -29.08 52.63
C HIS A 502 -59.04 -28.40 52.41
N LEU A 503 -58.02 -28.64 53.24
CA LEU A 503 -56.64 -28.23 52.95
C LEU A 503 -55.91 -29.17 51.97
N ARG A 504 -56.56 -30.28 51.57
CA ARG A 504 -56.02 -31.22 50.58
C ARG A 504 -56.35 -30.81 49.14
N THR A 505 -57.16 -29.76 48.97
CA THR A 505 -57.52 -29.17 47.67
C THR A 505 -57.63 -27.64 47.83
N GLY A 506 -56.49 -26.98 47.99
CA GLY A 506 -56.36 -25.53 47.92
C GLY A 506 -55.03 -25.21 47.27
N ASP A 507 -55.12 -24.84 45.99
CA ASP A 507 -54.08 -24.48 45.00
C ASP A 507 -53.20 -25.57 44.39
#